data_AF-A0A371E153-F1
#
_entry.id   AF-A0A371E153-F1
#
_cell.length_a   1.000
_cell.length_b   1.000
_cell.length_c   1.000
_cell.angle_alpha   90.00
_cell.angle_beta   90.00
_cell.angle_gamma   90.00
#
_symmetry.space_group_name_H-M   'P 1'
#
loop_
_entity.id
_entity.type
_entity.pdbx_description
1 polymer ?
#
loop_
_entity_poly.entity_id
_entity_poly.type
_entity_poly.pdbx_seq_one_letter_code
_entity_poly.pdbx_strand_id
1 'polypeptide(L)'
;MSDPTSLIKPSQVTSFGFNYFVTFIDEYSRCTWVYLIKERFELFSILIDNAKEYFSSELNSYLSSKEILHQSTCPHTPQQNDIAERKNKHLVETARTLLISANVPANHWSEVVLTA
;
A
#
# COMPACT_ATOMS: atom_id res chain seq x y z
N MET A 1 8.73 18.54 4.59
CA MET A 1 7.61 17.59 4.75
C MET A 1 8.02 16.37 3.95
N SER A 2 8.16 15.21 4.58
CA SER A 2 8.52 13.97 3.87
C SER A 2 7.25 13.43 3.23
N ASP A 3 7.29 13.10 1.95
CA ASP A 3 6.11 12.53 1.27
C ASP A 3 5.93 11.05 1.67
N PRO A 4 4.73 10.61 2.05
CA PRO A 4 4.49 9.21 2.38
C PRO A 4 4.58 8.33 1.13
N THR A 5 5.32 7.23 1.22
CA THR A 5 5.50 6.30 0.10
C THR A 5 4.37 5.27 0.06
N SER A 6 3.74 5.10 -1.11
CA SER A 6 2.67 4.12 -1.33
C SER A 6 3.18 2.84 -2.01
N LEU A 7 2.87 1.67 -1.47
CA LEU A 7 3.23 0.36 -2.03
C LEU A 7 2.01 -0.57 -2.12
N ILE A 8 1.79 -1.15 -3.30
CA ILE A 8 0.63 -2.02 -3.58
C ILE A 8 1.09 -3.46 -3.71
N LYS A 9 0.36 -4.38 -3.07
CA LYS A 9 0.65 -5.81 -3.13
C LYS A 9 -0.59 -6.59 -3.59
N PRO A 10 -0.52 -7.31 -4.71
CA PRO A 10 -1.58 -8.24 -5.09
C PRO A 10 -1.55 -9.45 -4.16
N SER A 11 -2.72 -9.87 -3.67
CA SER A 11 -2.86 -11.17 -3.03
C SER A 11 -3.20 -12.22 -4.09
N GLN A 12 -2.62 -13.41 -3.97
CA GLN A 12 -2.96 -14.54 -4.85
C GLN A 12 -4.29 -15.20 -4.49
N VAL A 13 -4.83 -14.89 -3.30
CA VAL A 13 -6.07 -15.46 -2.77
C VAL A 13 -6.97 -14.32 -2.34
N THR A 14 -8.24 -14.34 -2.74
CA THR A 14 -9.22 -13.36 -2.25
C THR A 14 -9.52 -13.61 -0.77
N SER A 15 -9.48 -12.57 0.06
CA SER A 15 -9.81 -12.63 1.49
C SER A 15 -11.00 -11.73 1.78
N PHE A 16 -12.13 -12.30 2.18
CA PHE A 16 -13.39 -11.58 2.45
C PHE A 16 -13.83 -10.60 1.34
N GLY A 17 -13.50 -10.92 0.08
CA GLY A 17 -13.77 -10.08 -1.09
C GLY A 17 -12.69 -9.04 -1.41
N PHE A 18 -11.67 -8.90 -0.58
CA PHE A 18 -10.49 -8.08 -0.84
C PHE A 18 -9.45 -8.85 -1.65
N ASN A 19 -8.89 -8.19 -2.66
CA ASN A 19 -7.90 -8.76 -3.59
C ASN A 19 -6.53 -8.07 -3.50
N TYR A 20 -6.52 -6.86 -2.95
CA TYR A 20 -5.33 -6.01 -2.86
C TYR A 20 -5.26 -5.37 -1.48
N PHE A 21 -4.06 -4.96 -1.10
CA PHE A 21 -3.88 -3.96 -0.06
C PHE A 21 -2.84 -2.93 -0.51
N VAL A 22 -2.98 -1.73 0.03
CA VAL A 22 -2.02 -0.63 -0.16
C VAL A 22 -1.51 -0.19 1.20
N THR A 23 -0.20 0.06 1.27
CA THR A 23 0.45 0.62 2.45
C THR A 23 0.96 2.01 2.15
N PHE A 24 0.65 2.96 3.03
CA PHE A 24 1.25 4.29 3.04
C PHE A 24 2.19 4.36 4.22
N ILE A 25 3.44 4.74 3.96
CA ILE A 25 4.48 4.79 4.99
C ILE A 25 4.97 6.22 5.06
N ASP A 26 4.71 6.88 6.18
CA ASP A 26 5.36 8.15 6.50
C ASP A 26 6.68 7.87 7.23
N GLU A 27 7.75 8.47 6.71
CA GLU A 27 9.08 8.31 7.26
C GLU A 27 9.36 9.24 8.42
N TYR A 28 8.72 10.41 8.45
CA TYR A 28 8.92 11.39 9.49
C TYR A 28 8.29 10.93 10.81
N SER A 29 7.00 10.62 10.80
CA SER A 29 6.26 10.13 11.98
C SER A 29 6.46 8.64 12.25
N ARG A 30 7.04 7.91 11.29
CA ARG A 30 7.10 6.44 11.27
C ARG A 30 5.72 5.75 11.22
N CYS A 31 4.63 6.48 11.02
CA CYS A 31 3.32 5.89 10.85
C CYS A 31 3.22 5.04 9.57
N THR A 32 2.47 3.95 9.65
CA THR A 32 2.14 3.08 8.51
C THR A 32 0.63 2.92 8.49
N TRP A 33 0.00 3.24 7.37
CA TRP A 33 -1.43 3.02 7.15
C TRP A 33 -1.62 1.91 6.14
N VAL A 34 -2.56 1.01 6.42
CA VAL A 34 -2.87 -0.15 5.57
C VAL A 34 -4.33 -0.06 5.17
N TYR A 35 -4.60 -0.16 3.87
CA TYR A 35 -5.96 -0.16 3.34
C TYR A 35 -6.20 -1.43 2.52
N LEU A 36 -7.33 -2.09 2.78
CA LEU A 36 -7.79 -3.27 2.06
C LEU A 36 -8.68 -2.85 0.89
N ILE A 37 -8.50 -3.52 -0.25
CA ILE A 37 -9.09 -3.09 -1.51
C ILE A 37 -9.64 -4.27 -2.28
N LYS A 38 -10.87 -4.13 -2.78
CA LYS A 38 -11.54 -5.16 -3.58
C LYS A 38 -11.18 -5.05 -5.05
N GLU A 39 -11.21 -3.84 -5.58
CA GLU A 39 -10.98 -3.56 -6.99
C GLU A 39 -9.92 -2.49 -7.20
N ARG A 40 -9.21 -2.55 -8.32
CA ARG A 40 -8.17 -1.56 -8.62
C ARG A 40 -8.69 -0.13 -8.76
N PHE A 41 -9.97 0.08 -9.01
CA PHE A 41 -10.54 1.43 -9.07
C PHE A 41 -10.66 2.08 -7.67
N GLU A 42 -10.89 1.30 -6.61
CA GLU A 42 -10.91 1.82 -5.23
C GLU A 42 -9.54 2.37 -4.80
N LEU A 43 -8.44 1.85 -5.37
CA LEU A 43 -7.09 2.42 -5.18
C LEU A 43 -7.06 3.90 -5.56
N PHE A 44 -7.74 4.28 -6.64
CA PHE A 44 -7.68 5.65 -7.15
C PHE A 44 -8.34 6.64 -6.18
N SER A 45 -9.50 6.27 -5.62
CA SER A 45 -10.17 7.06 -4.59
C SER A 45 -9.33 7.20 -3.33
N ILE A 46 -8.75 6.08 -2.84
CA ILE A 46 -7.89 6.08 -1.66
C ILE A 46 -6.63 6.92 -1.90
N LEU A 47 -6.02 6.79 -3.09
CA LEU A 47 -4.88 7.61 -3.47
C LEU A 47 -5.28 9.07 -3.48
N ILE A 48 -6.35 9.49 -4.17
CA ILE A 48 -6.81 10.90 -4.24
C ILE A 48 -7.10 11.50 -2.86
N ASP A 49 -7.84 10.77 -2.01
CA ASP A 49 -8.24 11.27 -0.70
C ASP A 49 -7.04 11.48 0.22
N ASN A 50 -6.03 10.60 0.14
CA ASN A 50 -4.78 10.74 0.89
C ASN A 50 -3.74 11.64 0.17
N ALA A 51 -3.87 11.82 -1.15
CA ALA A 51 -3.04 12.64 -2.03
C ALA A 51 -3.46 14.12 -2.06
N LYS A 52 -4.59 14.48 -1.47
CA LYS A 52 -5.17 15.83 -1.56
C LYS A 52 -4.27 16.92 -0.97
N GLU A 53 -3.37 16.55 -0.04
CA GLU A 53 -2.31 17.45 0.47
C GLU A 53 -1.03 17.45 -0.40
N TYR A 54 -0.89 16.53 -1.37
CA TYR A 54 0.37 16.22 -2.04
C TYR A 54 0.34 16.32 -3.59
N PHE A 55 -0.83 16.30 -4.24
CA PHE A 55 -0.93 16.21 -5.71
C PHE A 55 -1.83 17.30 -6.32
N SER A 56 -1.24 18.16 -7.16
CA SER A 56 -1.91 19.22 -7.92
C SER A 56 -2.54 18.74 -9.25
N SER A 57 -3.42 19.56 -9.82
CA SER A 57 -4.46 19.21 -10.80
C SER A 57 -4.02 18.65 -12.16
N GLU A 58 -2.85 18.99 -12.70
CA GLU A 58 -2.42 18.47 -14.00
C GLU A 58 -1.98 16.99 -13.96
N LEU A 59 -1.58 16.48 -12.79
CA LEU A 59 -1.04 15.13 -12.63
C LEU A 59 -2.15 14.04 -12.70
N ASN A 60 -3.39 14.42 -12.35
CA ASN A 60 -4.60 13.59 -12.45
C ASN A 60 -5.05 13.31 -13.89
N SER A 61 -4.75 14.20 -14.84
CA SER A 61 -5.17 14.03 -16.23
C SER A 61 -4.31 13.01 -16.99
N TYR A 62 -3.03 12.88 -16.62
CA TYR A 62 -2.08 11.97 -17.26
C TYR A 62 -2.25 10.51 -16.83
N LEU A 63 -2.52 10.26 -15.54
CA LEU A 63 -2.79 8.91 -14.98
C LEU A 63 -4.11 8.32 -15.49
N SER A 64 -5.08 9.19 -15.80
CA SER A 64 -6.36 8.83 -16.41
C SER A 64 -6.25 8.30 -17.85
N SER A 65 -5.11 8.45 -18.51
CA SER A 65 -4.92 8.04 -19.91
C SER A 65 -4.25 6.67 -20.11
N LYS A 66 -3.67 6.07 -19.07
CA LYS A 66 -2.76 4.91 -19.17
C LYS A 66 -3.20 3.66 -18.41
N GLU A 67 -4.42 3.65 -17.87
CA GLU A 67 -5.03 2.49 -17.21
C GLU A 67 -4.20 1.80 -16.11
N ILE A 68 -3.16 2.41 -15.49
CA ILE A 68 -2.44 1.79 -14.36
C ILE A 68 -1.56 2.75 -13.51
N LEU A 69 -1.65 2.50 -12.20
CA LEU A 69 -0.78 2.72 -11.02
C LEU A 69 0.06 4.02 -10.92
N HIS A 70 -0.40 4.91 -10.03
CA HIS A 70 0.43 5.97 -9.48
C HIS A 70 1.40 5.40 -8.42
N GLN A 71 2.66 5.22 -8.81
CA GLN A 71 3.79 5.15 -7.89
C GLN A 71 4.27 6.57 -7.60
N SER A 72 4.18 7.01 -6.35
CA SER A 72 4.94 8.17 -5.89
C SER A 72 6.34 7.72 -5.44
N THR A 73 7.16 7.25 -6.38
CA THR A 73 8.61 7.21 -6.16
C THR A 73 9.14 8.59 -6.52
N CYS A 74 9.38 9.44 -5.51
CA CYS A 74 10.13 10.67 -5.73
C CYS A 74 11.52 10.29 -6.24
N PRO A 75 11.86 10.55 -7.51
CA PRO A 75 13.09 10.04 -8.09
C PRO A 75 14.23 10.98 -7.73
N HIS A 76 14.52 11.16 -6.44
CA HIS A 76 15.71 11.85 -5.91
C HIS A 76 16.05 11.51 -4.45
N THR A 77 15.29 10.64 -3.76
CA THR A 77 15.63 10.19 -2.38
C THR A 77 15.66 8.65 -2.25
N PRO A 78 16.65 7.97 -2.85
CA PRO A 78 16.77 6.52 -2.78
C PRO A 78 16.79 5.96 -1.34
N GLN A 79 17.39 6.67 -0.38
CA GLN A 79 17.41 6.26 1.03
C GLN A 79 16.03 6.20 1.70
N GLN A 80 15.06 7.00 1.21
CA GLN A 80 13.70 7.03 1.72
C GLN A 80 12.94 5.79 1.23
N ASN A 81 13.00 5.50 -0.07
CA ASN A 81 12.45 4.25 -0.63
C ASN A 81 12.97 3.00 0.09
N ASP A 82 14.23 2.94 0.48
CA ASP A 82 14.78 1.80 1.22
C ASP A 82 14.07 1.57 2.57
N ILE A 83 13.63 2.63 3.24
CA ILE A 83 12.91 2.55 4.52
C ILE A 83 11.49 2.06 4.29
N ALA A 84 10.78 2.64 3.33
CA ALA A 84 9.43 2.23 2.97
C ALA A 84 9.41 0.76 2.49
N GLU A 85 10.35 0.37 1.64
CA GLU A 85 10.49 -1.00 1.17
C GLU A 85 10.81 -1.98 2.29
N ARG A 86 11.74 -1.64 3.20
CA ARG A 86 12.06 -2.48 4.37
C ARG A 86 10.85 -2.66 5.28
N LYS A 87 10.13 -1.58 5.58
CA LYS A 87 8.92 -1.64 6.41
C LYS A 87 7.83 -2.48 5.77
N ASN A 88 7.60 -2.30 4.46
CA ASN A 88 6.59 -3.08 3.74
C ASN A 88 6.98 -4.56 3.65
N LYS A 89 8.27 -4.85 3.42
CA LYS A 89 8.79 -6.22 3.46
C LYS A 89 8.57 -6.85 4.83
N HIS A 90 8.91 -6.12 5.90
CA HIS A 90 8.72 -6.60 7.26
C HIS A 90 7.24 -6.89 7.54
N LEU A 91 6.32 -5.98 7.20
CA LEU A 91 4.89 -6.20 7.36
C LEU A 91 4.40 -7.49 6.66
N VAL A 92 4.80 -7.69 5.41
CA VAL A 92 4.41 -8.88 4.63
C VAL A 92 5.00 -10.16 5.21
N GLU A 93 6.24 -10.13 5.68
CA GLU A 93 6.90 -11.27 6.32
C GLU A 93 6.26 -11.61 7.66
N THR A 94 5.93 -10.60 8.48
CA THR A 94 5.21 -10.77 9.74
C THR A 94 3.83 -11.36 9.49
N ALA A 95 3.07 -10.81 8.55
CA ALA A 95 1.74 -11.33 8.20
C ALA A 95 1.79 -12.79 7.71
N ARG A 96 2.77 -13.13 6.86
CA ARG A 96 2.99 -14.52 6.42
C ARG A 96 3.36 -15.43 7.59
N THR A 97 4.23 -14.97 8.48
CA THR A 97 4.65 -15.74 9.66
C THR A 97 3.46 -16.00 10.57
N LEU A 98 2.62 -15.00 10.83
CA LEU A 98 1.40 -15.12 11.63
C LEU A 98 0.41 -16.13 11.03
N LEU A 99 0.18 -16.09 9.72
CA LEU A 99 -0.67 -17.08 9.03
C LEU A 99 -0.17 -18.51 9.27
N ILE A 100 1.15 -18.73 9.14
CA ILE A 100 1.76 -20.05 9.31
C ILE A 100 1.75 -20.46 10.79
N SER A 101 2.19 -19.58 11.70
CA SER A 101 2.35 -19.90 13.12
C SER A 101 1.01 -20.12 13.83
N ALA A 102 -0.03 -19.39 13.44
CA ALA A 102 -1.38 -19.55 13.98
C ALA A 102 -2.20 -20.60 13.23
N ASN A 103 -1.62 -21.25 12.21
CA ASN A 103 -2.29 -22.23 11.34
C ASN A 103 -3.60 -21.69 10.74
N VAL A 104 -3.59 -20.41 10.36
CA VAL A 104 -4.74 -19.70 9.79
C VAL A 104 -4.73 -19.87 8.27
N PRO A 105 -5.87 -20.21 7.64
CA PRO A 105 -5.89 -20.39 6.19
C PRO A 105 -5.62 -19.07 5.46
N ALA A 106 -4.98 -19.16 4.28
CA ALA A 106 -4.51 -18.00 3.52
C ALA A 106 -5.61 -17.01 3.11
N ASN A 107 -6.88 -17.43 3.11
CA ASN A 107 -8.03 -16.56 2.87
C ASN A 107 -8.34 -15.57 4.01
N HIS A 108 -7.58 -15.57 5.11
CA HIS A 108 -7.65 -14.56 6.17
C HIS A 108 -6.49 -13.56 6.12
N TRP A 109 -5.72 -13.53 5.03
CA TRP A 109 -4.57 -12.64 4.91
C TRP A 109 -4.94 -11.17 5.18
N SER A 110 -6.17 -10.73 4.87
CA SER A 110 -6.59 -9.34 5.08
C SER A 110 -6.63 -8.97 6.57
N GLU A 111 -7.13 -9.87 7.42
CA GLU A 111 -7.18 -9.67 8.87
C GLU A 111 -5.78 -9.73 9.49
N VAL A 112 -4.97 -10.67 9.00
CA VAL A 112 -3.60 -10.83 9.50
C VAL A 112 -2.73 -9.64 9.12
N VAL A 113 -2.87 -9.09 7.91
CA VAL A 113 -2.15 -7.89 7.48
C VAL A 113 -2.55 -6.64 8.27
N LEU A 114 -3.80 -6.54 8.73
CA LEU A 114 -4.24 -5.48 9.64
C LEU A 114 -3.73 -5.65 11.08
N THR A 115 -3.32 -6.87 11.45
CA THR A 115 -2.85 -7.22 12.80
C THR A 115 -1.31 -7.20 12.93
N ALA A 116 -0.60 -7.43 11.82
CA ALA A 116 0.86 -7.52 11.73
C ALA A 116 1.56 -6.17 12.02
#